data_AF-A0A4R3L9I2-F1
#
_entry.id   AF-A0A4R3L9I2-F1
#
_cell.length_a   1.000
_cell.length_b   1.000
_cell.length_c   1.000
_cell.angle_alpha   90.00
_cell.angle_beta   90.00
_cell.angle_gamma   90.00
#
_symmetry.space_group_name_H-M   'P 1'
#
loop_
_entity.id
_entity.type
_entity.pdbx_description
1 polymer ?
#
loop_
_entity_poly.entity_id
_entity_poly.type
_entity_poly.pdbx_seq_one_letter_code
_entity_poly.pdbx_strand_id
1 'polypeptide(L)'
;MIVEPSWKRIGLSQPLDKRSGQGIGIIILDEITPHVSLRHLKGKIKRVKVHKDFSITCSDVLKEPLTKEVDKYTEHGLKLLSLLAHQPMKFKENMYSGLVQSAHFIFFYASQPERRKKGLEWILQQDWNVKICLNLSVPQERGWMSPTKEDLNVQALQPVLDAGLMVIAAGGNSKVHNNLHPKSFFVIGGFDDSGSSDQRSYKQHPSVSFGLNGDGHWRPDLLAPYTYLPLPSLTSGGLDYFGGT
;
A
#
# COMPACT_ATOMS: atom_id res chain seq x y z
N MET A 1 -21.05 -8.89 -14.20
CA MET A 1 -20.34 -9.76 -13.25
C MET A 1 -20.23 -9.02 -11.92
N ILE A 2 -20.48 -9.67 -10.79
CA ILE A 2 -20.26 -9.06 -9.46
C ILE A 2 -18.89 -9.55 -8.98
N VAL A 3 -17.99 -8.63 -8.70
CA VAL A 3 -16.64 -8.91 -8.22
C VAL A 3 -16.72 -9.33 -6.76
N GLU A 4 -16.09 -10.44 -6.40
CA GLU A 4 -16.07 -10.95 -5.03
C GLU A 4 -15.19 -10.09 -4.10
N PRO A 5 -15.46 -10.08 -2.77
CA PRO A 5 -14.64 -9.34 -1.82
C PRO A 5 -13.16 -9.76 -1.82
N SER A 6 -12.25 -8.81 -1.60
CA SER A 6 -10.81 -9.05 -1.60
C SER A 6 -10.38 -10.15 -0.63
N TRP A 7 -10.96 -10.20 0.58
CA TRP A 7 -10.65 -11.24 1.58
C TRP A 7 -10.94 -12.65 1.05
N LYS A 8 -11.99 -12.83 0.25
CA LYS A 8 -12.35 -14.13 -0.33
C LYS A 8 -11.38 -14.51 -1.44
N ARG A 9 -11.00 -13.54 -2.28
CA ARG A 9 -10.06 -13.71 -3.40
C ARG A 9 -8.63 -14.04 -2.95
N ILE A 10 -8.24 -13.64 -1.74
CA ILE A 10 -6.98 -14.07 -1.10
C ILE A 10 -7.12 -15.38 -0.32
N GLY A 11 -8.26 -16.08 -0.44
CA GLY A 11 -8.46 -17.42 0.11
C GLY A 11 -9.00 -17.48 1.54
N LEU A 12 -9.47 -16.37 2.12
CA LEU A 12 -10.14 -16.42 3.42
C LEU A 12 -11.58 -16.94 3.29
N SER A 13 -11.98 -17.80 4.21
CA SER A 13 -13.34 -18.37 4.25
C SER A 13 -14.40 -17.38 4.77
N GLN A 14 -13.96 -16.36 5.51
CA GLN A 14 -14.81 -15.33 6.12
C GLN A 14 -14.06 -14.00 6.19
N PRO A 15 -14.78 -12.85 6.24
CA PRO A 15 -14.13 -11.55 6.46
C PRO A 15 -13.40 -11.51 7.80
N LEU A 16 -12.31 -10.76 7.84
CA LEU A 16 -11.55 -10.53 9.06
C LEU A 16 -12.36 -9.71 10.08
N ASP A 17 -12.08 -9.94 11.35
CA ASP A 17 -12.76 -9.25 12.44
C ASP A 17 -12.42 -7.75 12.47
N LYS A 18 -13.30 -6.94 13.08
CA LYS A 18 -13.11 -5.48 13.14
C LYS A 18 -11.84 -5.07 13.90
N ARG A 19 -11.30 -5.93 14.77
CA ARG A 19 -10.04 -5.72 15.51
C ARG A 19 -8.81 -6.15 14.70
N SER A 20 -8.96 -6.66 13.49
CA SER A 20 -7.82 -6.99 12.64
C SER A 20 -6.87 -5.79 12.50
N GLY A 21 -5.58 -6.03 12.77
CA GLY A 21 -4.54 -5.01 12.80
C GLY A 21 -4.46 -4.19 14.09
N GLN A 22 -5.26 -4.48 15.12
CA GLN A 22 -5.23 -3.74 16.39
C GLN A 22 -3.82 -3.72 17.00
N GLY A 23 -3.36 -2.51 17.37
CA GLY A 23 -2.06 -2.29 17.98
C GLY A 23 -0.89 -2.35 16.99
N ILE A 24 -1.13 -2.54 15.69
CA ILE A 24 -0.08 -2.57 14.66
C ILE A 24 0.00 -1.21 13.95
N GLY A 25 1.20 -0.64 13.89
CA GLY A 25 1.53 0.49 13.02
C GLY A 25 1.97 0.04 11.64
N ILE A 26 1.41 0.67 10.61
CA ILE A 26 1.73 0.44 9.20
C ILE A 26 2.18 1.77 8.58
N ILE A 27 3.43 1.83 8.13
CA ILE A 27 3.94 2.94 7.34
C ILE A 27 3.48 2.74 5.89
N ILE A 28 2.94 3.78 5.27
CA ILE A 28 2.52 3.79 3.88
C ILE A 28 3.33 4.86 3.16
N LEU A 29 4.18 4.44 2.23
CA LEU A 29 5.00 5.34 1.42
C LEU A 29 4.20 5.93 0.26
N ASP A 30 3.32 6.86 0.62
CA ASP A 30 2.36 7.50 -0.29
C ASP A 30 1.84 8.81 0.32
N GLU A 31 1.04 9.53 -0.45
CA GLU A 31 0.29 10.70 -0.01
C GLU A 31 -1.16 10.36 0.34
N ILE A 32 -1.78 11.23 1.14
CA ILE A 32 -3.19 11.10 1.54
C ILE A 32 -3.82 12.47 1.72
N THR A 33 -5.11 12.53 1.38
CA THR A 33 -5.98 13.70 1.61
C THR A 33 -7.01 13.41 2.71
N PRO A 34 -7.38 14.40 3.53
CA PRO A 34 -8.45 14.24 4.53
C PRO A 34 -9.82 14.07 3.88
N HIS A 35 -10.19 12.85 3.51
CA HIS A 35 -11.45 12.56 2.82
C HIS A 35 -12.57 12.12 3.77
N VAL A 36 -13.82 12.47 3.46
CA VAL A 36 -15.00 12.11 4.28
C VAL A 36 -15.19 10.61 4.48
N SER A 37 -14.76 9.78 3.51
CA SER A 37 -14.86 8.32 3.58
C SER A 37 -13.99 7.70 4.67
N LEU A 38 -13.01 8.45 5.20
CA LEU A 38 -12.07 7.97 6.22
C LEU A 38 -12.50 8.31 7.64
N ARG A 39 -13.65 8.98 7.84
CA ARG A 39 -14.08 9.51 9.15
C ARG A 39 -14.03 8.48 10.29
N HIS A 40 -14.31 7.21 9.98
CA HIS A 40 -14.27 6.10 10.95
C HIS A 40 -12.86 5.76 11.46
N LEU A 41 -11.80 6.27 10.83
CA LEU A 41 -10.39 6.07 11.20
C LEU A 41 -9.83 7.24 12.02
N LYS A 42 -10.68 8.08 12.63
CA LYS A 42 -10.25 9.21 13.46
C LYS A 42 -9.25 8.79 14.53
N GLY A 43 -8.13 9.51 14.61
CA GLY A 43 -7.04 9.23 15.55
C GLY A 43 -6.06 8.13 15.10
N LYS A 44 -6.36 7.42 14.01
CA LYS A 44 -5.53 6.30 13.51
C LYS A 44 -4.63 6.66 12.34
N ILE A 45 -4.83 7.83 11.71
CA ILE A 45 -4.08 8.23 10.50
C ILE A 45 -3.19 9.41 10.82
N LYS A 46 -1.88 9.20 10.73
CA LYS A 46 -0.87 10.26 10.81
C LYS A 46 -0.31 10.54 9.42
N ARG A 47 0.06 11.79 9.18
CA ARG A 47 0.81 12.22 8.00
C ARG A 47 2.09 12.88 8.45
N VAL A 48 3.21 12.31 8.01
CA VAL A 48 4.56 12.83 8.25
C VAL A 48 5.05 13.52 6.99
N LYS A 49 5.63 14.71 7.14
CA LYS A 49 6.27 15.46 6.06
C LYS A 49 7.66 15.88 6.50
N VAL A 50 8.63 15.69 5.62
CA VAL A 50 10.01 16.19 5.77
C VAL A 50 10.19 17.34 4.79
N HIS A 51 10.45 18.52 5.33
CA HIS A 51 10.57 19.76 4.56
C HIS A 51 11.95 19.89 3.91
N LYS A 52 12.14 20.94 3.11
CA LYS A 52 13.39 21.16 2.37
C LYS A 52 14.61 21.38 3.26
N ASP A 53 14.38 21.96 4.43
CA ASP A 53 15.36 22.21 5.49
C ASP A 53 15.54 21.01 6.44
N PHE A 54 14.97 19.84 6.09
CA PHE A 54 14.94 18.63 6.92
C PHE A 54 14.17 18.75 8.24
N SER A 55 13.42 19.83 8.46
CA SER A 55 12.45 19.88 9.54
C SER A 55 11.32 18.88 9.28
N ILE A 56 10.73 18.34 10.34
CA ILE A 56 9.71 17.28 10.27
C ILE A 56 8.44 17.76 10.93
N THR A 57 7.32 17.60 10.24
CA THR A 57 5.99 17.86 10.78
C THR A 57 5.16 16.59 10.74
N CYS A 58 4.35 16.38 11.78
CA CYS A 58 3.39 15.29 11.85
C CYS A 58 2.00 15.87 12.16
N SER A 59 1.00 15.53 11.35
CA SER A 59 -0.39 15.88 11.58
C SER A 59 -1.28 14.64 11.69
N ASP A 60 -2.40 14.79 12.39
CA ASP A 60 -3.50 13.82 12.31
C ASP A 60 -4.38 14.22 11.12
N VAL A 61 -4.47 13.34 10.13
CA VAL A 61 -5.12 13.67 8.85
C VAL A 61 -6.56 14.13 9.07
N LEU A 62 -7.29 13.49 9.99
CA LEU A 62 -8.71 13.79 10.21
C LEU A 62 -8.97 14.93 11.21
N LYS A 63 -7.92 15.65 11.64
CA LYS A 63 -8.05 16.95 12.29
C LYS A 63 -8.08 18.12 11.29
N GLU A 64 -7.72 17.86 10.04
CA GLU A 64 -7.81 18.83 8.95
C GLU A 64 -9.24 18.88 8.38
N PRO A 65 -9.65 19.97 7.70
CA PRO A 65 -10.95 20.04 7.05
C PRO A 65 -11.14 18.89 6.07
N LEU A 66 -12.23 18.15 6.22
CA LEU A 66 -12.53 17.01 5.35
C LEU A 66 -13.03 17.50 3.99
N THR A 67 -12.56 16.86 2.92
CA THR A 67 -13.02 17.07 1.55
C THR A 67 -13.84 15.88 1.03
N LYS A 68 -14.69 16.15 0.03
CA LYS A 68 -15.35 15.13 -0.82
C LYS A 68 -14.68 15.00 -2.19
N GLU A 69 -13.78 15.92 -2.50
CA GLU A 69 -13.05 15.92 -3.75
C GLU A 69 -11.85 14.98 -3.63
N VAL A 70 -11.61 14.26 -4.71
CA VAL A 70 -10.48 13.34 -4.83
C VAL A 70 -9.52 13.95 -5.85
N ASP A 71 -8.35 14.34 -5.38
CA ASP A 71 -7.27 14.82 -6.25
C ASP A 71 -6.49 13.64 -6.81
N LYS A 72 -6.12 13.69 -8.10
CA LYS A 72 -5.36 12.65 -8.80
C LYS A 72 -4.07 12.26 -8.08
N TYR A 73 -3.42 13.21 -7.40
CA TYR A 73 -2.17 12.96 -6.68
C TYR A 73 -2.34 12.22 -5.35
N THR A 74 -3.52 12.29 -4.74
CA THR A 74 -3.80 11.68 -3.42
C THR A 74 -4.82 10.55 -3.47
N GLU A 75 -5.44 10.37 -4.64
CA GLU A 75 -6.39 9.30 -4.93
C GLU A 75 -5.79 7.91 -4.66
N HIS A 76 -4.51 7.73 -4.99
CA HIS A 76 -3.82 6.44 -4.87
C HIS A 76 -3.77 5.97 -3.40
N GLY A 77 -3.17 6.75 -2.51
CA GLY A 77 -3.12 6.42 -1.09
C GLY A 77 -4.49 6.35 -0.43
N LEU A 78 -5.47 7.15 -0.89
CA LEU A 78 -6.85 7.08 -0.41
C LEU A 78 -7.53 5.75 -0.78
N LYS A 79 -7.37 5.29 -2.02
CA LYS A 79 -7.90 4.00 -2.49
C LYS A 79 -7.22 2.83 -1.77
N LEU A 80 -5.90 2.89 -1.61
CA LEU A 80 -5.15 1.88 -0.84
C LEU A 80 -5.67 1.78 0.61
N LEU A 81 -5.79 2.92 1.30
CA LEU A 81 -6.30 2.92 2.68
C LEU A 81 -7.73 2.40 2.75
N SER A 82 -8.54 2.71 1.75
CA SER A 82 -9.90 2.19 1.65
C SER A 82 -9.90 0.67 1.51
N LEU A 83 -9.04 0.09 0.66
CA LEU A 83 -8.88 -1.37 0.55
C LEU A 83 -8.43 -2.02 1.86
N LEU A 84 -7.55 -1.35 2.61
CA LEU A 84 -7.03 -1.87 3.88
C LEU A 84 -8.02 -1.73 5.03
N ALA A 85 -8.81 -0.65 5.10
CA ALA A 85 -9.43 -0.25 6.36
C ALA A 85 -10.85 0.29 6.24
N HIS A 86 -11.54 0.09 5.11
CA HIS A 86 -12.94 0.49 5.02
C HIS A 86 -13.85 -0.32 5.97
N GLN A 87 -14.91 0.32 6.47
CA GLN A 87 -15.91 -0.36 7.31
C GLN A 87 -16.65 -1.45 6.54
N PRO A 88 -17.12 -2.51 7.20
CA PRO A 88 -17.90 -3.55 6.55
C PRO A 88 -19.12 -2.97 5.85
N MET A 89 -19.32 -3.34 4.59
CA MET A 89 -20.40 -2.88 3.74
C MET A 89 -21.02 -4.06 3.01
N LYS A 90 -22.36 -4.16 3.06
CA LYS A 90 -23.09 -5.16 2.28
C LYS A 90 -23.40 -4.59 0.90
N PHE A 91 -23.06 -5.32 -0.15
CA PHE A 91 -23.40 -4.98 -1.53
C PHE A 91 -23.73 -6.24 -2.31
N LYS A 92 -24.94 -6.28 -2.92
CA LYS A 92 -25.45 -7.44 -3.68
C LYS A 92 -25.13 -8.78 -3.01
N GLU A 93 -25.67 -8.95 -1.79
CA GLU A 93 -25.53 -10.13 -0.93
C GLU A 93 -24.14 -10.44 -0.37
N ASN A 94 -23.08 -9.78 -0.85
CA ASN A 94 -21.72 -9.96 -0.38
C ASN A 94 -21.37 -8.96 0.73
N MET A 95 -20.50 -9.39 1.66
CA MET A 95 -19.92 -8.53 2.69
C MET A 95 -18.49 -8.13 2.28
N TYR A 96 -18.28 -6.85 2.02
CA TYR A 96 -16.98 -6.26 1.74
C TYR A 96 -16.45 -5.62 3.01
N SER A 97 -15.15 -5.79 3.30
CA SER A 97 -14.52 -5.16 4.46
C SER A 97 -13.03 -4.99 4.22
N GLY A 98 -12.45 -3.94 4.80
CA GLY A 98 -11.00 -3.79 4.84
C GLY A 98 -10.33 -4.91 5.63
N LEU A 99 -9.10 -5.24 5.26
CA LEU A 99 -8.31 -6.31 5.86
C LEU A 99 -7.81 -6.00 7.28
N VAL A 100 -7.46 -4.74 7.58
CA VAL A 100 -6.77 -4.29 8.81
C VAL A 100 -7.41 -3.03 9.40
N GLN A 101 -8.72 -3.07 9.64
CA GLN A 101 -9.56 -1.93 10.05
C GLN A 101 -9.14 -1.26 11.37
N SER A 102 -8.38 -1.94 12.21
CA SER A 102 -7.93 -1.43 13.52
C SER A 102 -6.46 -1.07 13.60
N ALA A 103 -5.72 -1.11 12.50
CA ALA A 103 -4.34 -0.64 12.45
C ALA A 103 -4.20 0.88 12.58
N HIS A 104 -3.00 1.33 12.93
CA HIS A 104 -2.57 2.71 12.84
C HIS A 104 -1.80 2.91 11.53
N PHE A 105 -2.12 3.97 10.80
CA PHE A 105 -1.55 4.24 9.48
C PHE A 105 -0.70 5.51 9.53
N ILE A 106 0.53 5.41 9.04
CA ILE A 106 1.48 6.51 8.98
C ILE A 106 1.79 6.77 7.51
N PHE A 107 1.15 7.78 6.94
CA PHE A 107 1.45 8.22 5.57
C PHE A 107 2.71 9.07 5.58
N PHE A 108 3.64 8.70 4.71
CA PHE A 108 4.90 9.40 4.57
C PHE A 108 5.39 9.33 3.12
N TYR A 109 5.49 10.48 2.47
CA TYR A 109 6.08 10.57 1.14
C TYR A 109 7.25 11.55 1.11
N ALA A 110 8.32 11.13 0.44
CA ALA A 110 9.46 11.97 0.13
C ALA A 110 10.07 11.47 -1.18
N SER A 111 10.17 12.35 -2.18
CA SER A 111 10.79 12.03 -3.47
C SER A 111 12.31 11.95 -3.40
N GLN A 112 12.94 12.67 -2.46
CA GLN A 112 14.39 12.66 -2.27
C GLN A 112 14.80 11.57 -1.26
N PRO A 113 15.73 10.66 -1.64
CA PRO A 113 16.21 9.59 -0.76
C PRO A 113 16.63 10.04 0.64
N GLU A 114 17.38 11.15 0.76
CA GLU A 114 17.85 11.65 2.05
C GLU A 114 16.71 12.08 2.97
N ARG A 115 15.69 12.73 2.42
CA ARG A 115 14.49 13.10 3.18
C ARG A 115 13.67 11.87 3.56
N ARG A 116 13.59 10.88 2.66
CA ARG A 116 12.93 9.60 2.93
C ARG A 116 13.59 8.90 4.12
N LYS A 117 14.91 8.75 4.09
CA LYS A 117 15.69 8.18 5.19
C LYS A 117 15.43 8.91 6.51
N LYS A 118 15.57 10.24 6.50
CA LYS A 118 15.37 11.10 7.68
C LYS A 118 13.97 10.96 8.29
N GLY A 119 12.93 10.93 7.44
CA GLY A 119 11.56 10.76 7.88
C GLY A 119 11.29 9.39 8.49
N LEU A 120 11.82 8.31 7.88
CA LEU A 120 11.71 6.96 8.41
C LEU A 120 12.42 6.80 9.76
N GLU A 121 13.64 7.32 9.89
CA GLU A 121 14.36 7.37 11.17
C GLU A 121 13.53 8.06 12.26
N TRP A 122 12.91 9.20 11.93
CA TRP A 122 12.06 9.92 12.87
C TRP A 122 10.78 9.14 13.24
N ILE A 123 10.12 8.50 12.26
CA ILE A 123 8.94 7.65 12.50
C ILE A 123 9.27 6.51 13.45
N LEU A 124 10.43 5.87 13.28
CA LEU A 124 10.87 4.73 14.10
C LEU A 124 11.19 5.12 15.55
N GLN A 125 11.43 6.40 15.83
CA GLN A 125 11.60 6.92 17.19
C GLN A 125 10.27 7.15 17.91
N GLN A 126 9.14 7.09 17.21
CA GLN A 126 7.83 7.28 17.81
C GLN A 126 7.29 5.97 18.41
N ASP A 127 6.54 6.09 19.50
CA ASP A 127 5.86 4.95 20.13
C ASP A 127 4.55 4.59 19.40
N TRP A 128 4.69 4.19 18.14
CA TRP A 128 3.56 3.83 17.26
C TRP A 128 3.48 2.34 16.94
N ASN A 129 4.34 1.52 17.58
CA ASN A 129 4.43 0.07 17.39
C ASN A 129 4.41 -0.35 15.90
N VAL A 130 5.22 0.30 15.08
CA VAL A 130 5.29 0.01 13.64
C VAL A 130 5.91 -1.36 13.38
N LYS A 131 5.28 -2.14 12.48
CA LYS A 131 5.74 -3.49 12.10
C LYS A 131 5.86 -3.70 10.59
N ILE A 132 5.12 -2.91 9.81
CA ILE A 132 5.03 -3.06 8.36
C ILE A 132 5.32 -1.71 7.71
N CYS A 133 6.07 -1.74 6.61
CA CYS A 133 6.26 -0.61 5.72
C CYS A 133 5.81 -1.00 4.32
N LEU A 134 4.76 -0.36 3.82
CA LEU A 134 4.27 -0.54 2.45
C LEU A 134 5.02 0.42 1.53
N ASN A 135 5.89 -0.14 0.68
CA ASN A 135 6.59 0.60 -0.35
C ASN A 135 5.88 0.43 -1.71
N LEU A 136 5.13 1.44 -2.11
CA LEU A 136 4.36 1.41 -3.36
C LEU A 136 5.16 1.97 -4.55
N SER A 137 6.33 2.53 -4.28
CA SER A 137 7.20 3.07 -5.32
C SER A 137 8.09 1.97 -5.89
N VAL A 138 8.06 1.82 -7.22
CA VAL A 138 9.10 1.07 -7.93
C VAL A 138 10.41 1.87 -7.91
N PRO A 139 11.60 1.25 -7.79
CA PRO A 139 12.82 1.99 -7.44
C PRO A 139 13.31 2.97 -8.53
N GLN A 140 12.95 2.77 -9.80
CA GLN A 140 13.36 3.60 -10.95
C GLN A 140 12.27 3.60 -12.02
N GLU A 141 11.73 4.78 -12.33
CA GLU A 141 10.71 4.96 -13.38
C GLU A 141 11.23 4.63 -14.78
N ARG A 142 12.55 4.77 -15.01
CA ARG A 142 13.18 4.53 -16.32
C ARG A 142 13.47 3.05 -16.60
N GLY A 143 13.16 2.16 -15.67
CA GLY A 143 13.26 0.71 -15.87
C GLY A 143 14.69 0.16 -15.97
N TRP A 144 15.69 0.90 -15.51
CA TRP A 144 17.06 0.40 -15.44
C TRP A 144 17.27 -0.44 -14.18
N MET A 145 17.90 -1.60 -14.35
CA MET A 145 18.38 -2.40 -13.23
C MET A 145 19.57 -1.69 -12.59
N SER A 146 19.51 -1.50 -11.28
CA SER A 146 20.64 -1.02 -10.48
C SER A 146 20.91 -2.03 -9.37
N PRO A 147 22.17 -2.33 -9.05
CA PRO A 147 22.51 -3.07 -7.84
C PRO A 147 21.94 -2.36 -6.61
N THR A 148 21.43 -3.13 -5.65
CA THR A 148 20.78 -2.57 -4.45
C THR A 148 21.66 -1.60 -3.68
N LYS A 149 22.97 -1.88 -3.63
CA LYS A 149 23.96 -1.04 -2.96
C LYS A 149 24.14 0.36 -3.60
N GLU A 150 23.72 0.51 -4.85
CA GLU A 150 23.85 1.74 -5.65
C GLU A 150 22.52 2.50 -5.78
N ASP A 151 21.38 1.84 -5.52
CA ASP A 151 20.07 2.48 -5.59
C ASP A 151 19.76 3.27 -4.29
N LEU A 152 19.88 4.59 -4.37
CA LEU A 152 19.61 5.49 -3.25
C LEU A 152 18.17 5.38 -2.70
N ASN A 153 17.18 5.09 -3.54
CA ASN A 153 15.80 4.92 -3.09
C ASN A 153 15.65 3.66 -2.22
N VAL A 154 16.39 2.61 -2.55
CA VAL A 154 16.45 1.38 -1.76
C VAL A 154 17.23 1.61 -0.48
N GLN A 155 18.40 2.26 -0.55
CA GLN A 155 19.22 2.60 0.61
C GLN A 155 18.48 3.50 1.61
N ALA A 156 17.57 4.36 1.14
CA ALA A 156 16.75 5.19 2.02
C ALA A 156 15.77 4.38 2.90
N LEU A 157 15.47 3.12 2.58
CA LEU A 157 14.66 2.22 3.41
C LEU A 157 15.48 1.41 4.41
N GLN A 158 16.81 1.54 4.43
CA GLN A 158 17.67 0.82 5.37
C GLN A 158 17.26 0.98 6.84
N PRO A 159 16.85 2.18 7.35
CA PRO A 159 16.41 2.32 8.73
C PRO A 159 15.23 1.40 9.11
N VAL A 160 14.32 1.16 8.15
CA VAL A 160 13.16 0.28 8.35
C VAL A 160 13.59 -1.18 8.43
N LEU A 161 14.54 -1.59 7.58
CA LEU A 161 15.12 -2.93 7.62
C LEU A 161 15.89 -3.18 8.93
N ASP A 162 16.73 -2.22 9.34
CA ASP A 162 17.54 -2.30 10.56
C ASP A 162 16.65 -2.39 11.82
N ALA A 163 15.50 -1.73 11.80
CA ALA A 163 14.50 -1.83 12.86
C ALA A 163 13.67 -3.12 12.82
N GLY A 164 13.94 -4.03 11.87
CA GLY A 164 13.27 -5.32 11.75
C GLY A 164 11.83 -5.26 11.25
N LEU A 165 11.43 -4.18 10.58
CA LEU A 165 10.10 -4.07 9.98
C LEU A 165 10.02 -4.89 8.69
N MET A 166 8.86 -5.46 8.42
CA MET A 166 8.57 -6.09 7.14
C MET A 166 8.30 -5.01 6.08
N VAL A 167 9.20 -4.91 5.10
CA VAL A 167 8.97 -4.05 3.92
C VAL A 167 8.20 -4.86 2.87
N ILE A 168 6.95 -4.49 2.62
CA ILE A 168 6.14 -5.08 1.55
C ILE A 168 6.16 -4.11 0.38
N ALA A 169 6.60 -4.56 -0.78
CA ALA A 169 6.81 -3.70 -1.93
C ALA A 169 5.94 -4.10 -3.14
N ALA A 170 5.41 -3.09 -3.82
CA ALA A 170 4.70 -3.26 -5.09
C ALA A 170 5.65 -3.81 -6.16
N GLY A 171 5.24 -4.87 -6.86
CA GLY A 171 6.06 -5.55 -7.88
C GLY A 171 6.21 -4.78 -9.19
N GLY A 172 5.37 -3.78 -9.44
CA GLY A 172 5.38 -2.96 -10.65
C GLY A 172 4.33 -3.35 -11.68
N ASN A 173 3.89 -2.34 -12.43
CA ASN A 173 2.78 -2.41 -13.39
C ASN A 173 3.24 -2.41 -14.86
N SER A 174 4.52 -2.72 -15.12
CA SER A 174 5.06 -2.77 -16.49
C SER A 174 6.12 -3.86 -16.65
N LYS A 175 5.92 -4.75 -17.61
CA LYS A 175 6.93 -5.73 -18.04
C LYS A 175 8.15 -5.11 -18.71
N VAL A 176 8.02 -3.88 -19.21
CA VAL A 176 9.09 -3.19 -19.94
C VAL A 176 10.13 -2.61 -18.97
N HIS A 177 9.71 -2.30 -17.74
CA HIS A 177 10.60 -1.77 -16.71
C HIS A 177 11.04 -2.90 -15.80
N ASN A 178 12.21 -3.47 -16.09
CA ASN A 178 12.80 -4.49 -15.21
C ASN A 178 13.57 -3.81 -14.07
N ASN A 179 12.85 -3.24 -13.10
CA ASN A 179 13.46 -2.76 -11.87
C ASN A 179 12.71 -3.27 -10.64
N LEU A 180 13.00 -4.53 -10.32
CA LEU A 180 12.41 -5.25 -9.21
C LEU A 180 13.17 -4.98 -7.91
N HIS A 181 12.47 -5.08 -6.79
CA HIS A 181 13.01 -4.77 -5.46
C HIS A 181 14.07 -5.80 -4.97
N PRO A 182 14.94 -5.40 -4.02
CA PRO A 182 15.92 -6.29 -3.35
C PRO A 182 15.27 -7.50 -2.66
N LYS A 183 16.10 -8.47 -2.26
CA LYS A 183 15.68 -9.63 -1.42
C LYS A 183 15.31 -9.29 0.00
N SER A 184 15.77 -8.15 0.51
CA SER A 184 15.35 -7.67 1.82
C SER A 184 13.89 -7.22 1.85
N PHE A 185 13.23 -7.05 0.70
CA PHE A 185 11.81 -6.68 0.63
C PHE A 185 10.97 -7.89 0.26
N PHE A 186 9.72 -7.89 0.71
CA PHE A 186 8.71 -8.85 0.33
C PHE A 186 7.87 -8.28 -0.82
N VAL A 187 8.13 -8.75 -2.03
CA VAL A 187 7.63 -8.14 -3.27
C VAL A 187 6.37 -8.84 -3.73
N ILE A 188 5.31 -8.05 -3.95
CA ILE A 188 3.99 -8.54 -4.34
C ILE A 188 3.70 -8.17 -5.79
N GLY A 189 3.57 -9.18 -6.64
CA GLY A 189 3.02 -9.02 -7.98
C GLY A 189 1.51 -9.23 -8.00
N GLY A 190 0.98 -9.31 -9.22
CA GLY A 190 -0.44 -9.45 -9.47
C GLY A 190 -0.85 -10.72 -10.21
N PHE A 191 -1.99 -11.28 -9.83
CA PHE A 191 -2.74 -12.21 -10.67
C PHE A 191 -4.06 -11.59 -11.13
N ASP A 192 -4.49 -12.00 -12.32
CA ASP A 192 -5.83 -11.81 -12.85
C ASP A 192 -6.67 -13.03 -12.46
N ASP A 193 -7.73 -12.79 -11.69
CA ASP A 193 -8.73 -13.76 -11.28
C ASP A 193 -10.13 -13.40 -11.81
N SER A 194 -10.20 -12.40 -12.71
CA SER A 194 -11.46 -11.84 -13.23
C SER A 194 -12.47 -11.44 -12.15
N GLY A 195 -12.00 -11.11 -10.94
CA GLY A 195 -12.84 -10.74 -9.81
C GLY A 195 -13.47 -11.92 -9.06
N SER A 196 -12.96 -13.14 -9.21
CA SER A 196 -13.48 -14.35 -8.56
C SER A 196 -12.43 -15.02 -7.66
N SER A 197 -12.87 -15.78 -6.67
CA SER A 197 -12.03 -16.64 -5.80
C SER A 197 -11.79 -18.04 -6.37
N ASP A 198 -12.28 -18.33 -7.59
CA ASP A 198 -11.97 -19.60 -8.27
C ASP A 198 -10.51 -19.65 -8.70
N GLN A 199 -9.68 -20.31 -7.90
CA GLN A 199 -8.24 -20.46 -8.11
C GLN A 199 -7.88 -21.10 -9.46
N ARG A 200 -8.80 -21.86 -10.08
CA ARG A 200 -8.57 -22.46 -11.41
C ARG A 200 -8.51 -21.41 -12.52
N SER A 201 -9.08 -20.23 -12.26
CA SER A 201 -9.09 -19.11 -13.21
C SER A 201 -7.88 -18.19 -13.06
N TYR A 202 -7.09 -18.34 -11.99
CA TYR A 202 -6.01 -17.42 -11.65
C TYR A 202 -4.88 -17.52 -12.66
N LYS A 203 -4.46 -16.37 -13.18
CA LYS A 203 -3.34 -16.25 -14.12
C LYS A 203 -2.46 -15.10 -13.69
N GLN A 204 -1.16 -15.17 -13.94
CA GLN A 204 -0.31 -14.00 -13.75
C GLN A 204 -0.83 -12.83 -14.61
N HIS A 205 -1.00 -11.66 -14.01
CA HIS A 205 -1.53 -10.52 -14.74
C HIS A 205 -0.50 -10.04 -15.78
N PRO A 206 -0.91 -9.76 -17.04
CA PRO A 206 0.02 -9.52 -18.13
C PRO A 206 0.90 -8.27 -17.97
N SER A 207 0.51 -7.31 -17.14
CA SER A 207 1.29 -6.09 -16.87
C SER A 207 2.32 -6.25 -15.76
N VAL A 208 2.26 -7.32 -14.96
CA VAL A 208 3.11 -7.48 -13.77
C VAL A 208 4.56 -7.72 -14.18
N SER A 209 5.47 -6.98 -13.55
CA SER A 209 6.91 -7.18 -13.71
C SER A 209 7.35 -8.50 -13.08
N PHE A 210 8.25 -9.22 -13.76
CA PHE A 210 8.71 -10.55 -13.34
C PHE A 210 10.10 -10.83 -13.90
N GLY A 211 10.96 -11.43 -13.10
CA GLY A 211 12.31 -11.79 -13.51
C GLY A 211 13.36 -11.49 -12.45
N LEU A 212 14.60 -11.31 -12.89
CA LEU A 212 15.73 -10.98 -12.03
C LEU A 212 15.75 -9.48 -11.72
N ASN A 213 15.97 -9.12 -10.45
CA ASN A 213 16.33 -7.77 -10.05
C ASN A 213 17.81 -7.46 -10.34
N GLY A 214 18.27 -6.24 -10.01
CA GLY A 214 19.65 -5.81 -10.20
C GLY A 214 20.71 -6.58 -9.41
N ASP A 215 20.32 -7.40 -8.44
CA ASP A 215 21.21 -8.30 -7.67
C ASP A 215 21.14 -9.76 -8.15
N GLY A 216 20.37 -10.06 -9.19
CA GLY A 216 20.19 -11.42 -9.69
C GLY A 216 19.21 -12.28 -8.87
N HIS A 217 18.28 -11.68 -8.13
CA HIS A 217 17.22 -12.38 -7.42
C HIS A 217 15.91 -12.38 -8.17
N TRP A 218 15.24 -13.53 -8.20
CA TRP A 218 13.93 -13.68 -8.85
C TRP A 218 12.82 -12.99 -8.05
N ARG A 219 11.93 -12.30 -8.77
CA ARG A 219 10.80 -11.52 -8.24
C ARG A 219 9.57 -11.63 -9.14
N PRO A 220 8.35 -11.46 -8.59
CA PRO A 220 8.00 -11.15 -7.20
C PRO A 220 8.05 -12.39 -6.30
N ASP A 221 7.87 -12.21 -4.99
CA ASP A 221 7.85 -13.30 -4.00
C ASP A 221 6.47 -13.97 -3.91
N LEU A 222 5.40 -13.18 -4.03
CA LEU A 222 4.01 -13.65 -4.06
C LEU A 222 3.19 -12.89 -5.10
N LEU A 223 2.03 -13.45 -5.45
CA LEU A 223 1.02 -12.78 -6.26
C LEU A 223 -0.23 -12.53 -5.42
N ALA A 224 -0.86 -11.37 -5.61
CA ALA A 224 -2.14 -10.99 -5.02
C ALA A 224 -3.13 -10.57 -6.13
N PRO A 225 -4.45 -10.44 -5.85
CA PRO A 225 -5.39 -9.96 -6.85
C PRO A 225 -4.99 -8.58 -7.38
N TYR A 226 -4.93 -8.41 -8.70
CA TYR A 226 -4.40 -7.19 -9.34
C TYR A 226 -5.47 -6.24 -9.84
N THR A 227 -6.50 -6.75 -10.51
CA THR A 227 -7.59 -5.95 -11.10
C THR A 227 -8.86 -6.04 -10.26
N TYR A 228 -9.77 -5.09 -10.51
CA TYR A 228 -11.10 -5.09 -9.91
C TYR A 228 -11.05 -5.15 -8.39
N LEU A 229 -10.12 -4.46 -7.74
CA LEU A 229 -10.05 -4.45 -6.28
C LEU A 229 -11.21 -3.61 -5.74
N PRO A 230 -12.24 -4.22 -5.11
CA PRO A 230 -13.45 -3.51 -4.74
C PRO A 230 -13.21 -2.67 -3.48
N LEU A 231 -13.60 -1.40 -3.53
CA LEU A 231 -13.59 -0.48 -2.40
C LEU A 231 -14.88 0.35 -2.39
N PRO A 232 -15.36 0.84 -1.23
CA PRO A 232 -16.54 1.70 -1.19
C PRO A 232 -16.36 2.94 -2.05
N SER A 233 -17.36 3.27 -2.87
CA SER A 233 -17.24 4.38 -3.79
C SER A 233 -16.95 5.70 -3.07
N LEU A 234 -15.98 6.45 -3.59
CA LEU A 234 -15.54 7.71 -2.98
C LEU A 234 -16.47 8.87 -3.32
N THR A 235 -17.18 8.79 -4.46
CA THR A 235 -18.02 9.87 -5.00
C THR A 235 -19.49 9.51 -5.08
N SER A 236 -19.84 8.22 -5.05
CA SER A 236 -21.20 7.73 -5.24
C SER A 236 -21.57 6.65 -4.21
N GLY A 237 -22.78 6.10 -4.30
CA GLY A 237 -23.15 4.91 -3.54
C GLY A 237 -22.70 3.63 -4.27
N GLY A 238 -22.10 2.68 -3.55
CA GLY A 238 -21.71 1.38 -4.11
C GLY A 238 -20.20 1.10 -4.01
N LEU A 239 -19.64 0.50 -5.06
CA LEU A 239 -18.23 0.11 -5.14
C LEU A 239 -17.53 0.84 -6.29
N ASP A 240 -16.34 1.36 -6.01
CA ASP A 240 -15.34 1.67 -7.03
C ASP A 240 -14.35 0.51 -7.15
N TYR A 241 -13.55 0.53 -8.21
CA TYR A 241 -12.53 -0.47 -8.46
C TYR A 241 -11.16 0.17 -8.64
N PHE A 242 -10.17 -0.47 -8.02
CA PHE A 242 -8.76 -0.13 -8.15
C PHE A 242 -8.00 -1.26 -8.84
N GLY A 243 -6.81 -0.98 -9.35
CA GLY A 243 -5.92 -2.02 -9.86
C GLY A 243 -4.49 -1.56 -10.01
N GLY A 244 -3.57 -2.52 -9.86
CA GLY A 244 -2.13 -2.28 -9.76
C GLY A 244 -1.52 -3.12 -8.65
N THR A 245 -0.20 -3.28 -8.69
CA THR A 245 0.61 -3.78 -7.56
C THR A 245 0.79 -2.73 -6.48
#